data_AF-A0A182DXC8-F1
#
_entry.id   AF-A0A182DXC8-F1
#
_cell.length_a   1.000
_cell.length_b   1.000
_cell.length_c   1.000
_cell.angle_alpha   90.00
_cell.angle_beta   90.00
_cell.angle_gamma   90.00
#
_symmetry.space_group_name_H-M   'P 1'
#
loop_
_entity.id
_entity.type
_entity.pdbx_description
1 polymer ?
#
loop_
_entity_poly.entity_id
_entity_poly.type
_entity_poly.pdbx_seq_one_letter_code
_entity_poly.pdbx_strand_id
1 'polypeptide(L)'
;MISIALAIDLDDYEVADDNVINLPVSRFPDPDCKYHIRFYNRNGSQLKGKVRIGEPVYHQWTCSFEQHQNDHFCILVNNCTIANPRSDSSPIPIIDEFGCSLFPLILPHVEYNGDLEGGLQTNVFLLDIDQVQPFI
;
A
#
# COMPACT_ATOMS: atom_id res chain seq x y z
N MET A 1 13.77 29.66 -13.17
CA MET A 1 14.04 30.19 -11.83
C MET A 1 13.30 29.28 -10.87
N ILE A 2 14.03 28.53 -10.06
CA ILE A 2 13.49 27.44 -9.23
C ILE A 2 12.90 28.08 -7.97
N SER A 3 11.65 27.74 -7.65
CA SER A 3 11.05 28.06 -6.35
C SER A 3 10.62 26.75 -5.71
N ILE A 4 11.35 26.35 -4.67
CA ILE A 4 10.95 25.32 -3.72
C ILE A 4 10.45 26.09 -2.49
N ALA A 5 9.19 25.88 -2.10
CA ALA A 5 8.67 26.36 -0.83
C ALA A 5 8.59 25.17 0.14
N LEU A 6 9.31 25.27 1.26
CA LEU A 6 9.17 24.37 2.40
C LEU A 6 7.84 24.67 3.09
N ALA A 7 6.92 23.71 3.10
CA ALA A 7 5.71 23.77 3.90
C ALA A 7 6.09 23.56 5.37
N ILE A 8 5.90 24.60 6.17
CA ILE A 8 5.93 24.55 7.63
C ILE A 8 4.49 24.69 8.07
N ASP A 9 4.05 23.72 8.86
CA ASP A 9 2.82 23.62 9.65
C ASP A 9 1.48 23.33 8.94
N LEU A 10 0.85 22.31 9.53
CA LEU A 10 -0.43 21.67 9.23
C LEU A 10 -1.60 22.53 9.71
N ASP A 11 -2.62 22.69 8.86
CA ASP A 11 -4.05 22.56 9.21
C ASP A 11 -4.89 22.91 7.97
N ASP A 12 -5.73 21.96 7.52
CA ASP A 12 -6.83 22.11 6.55
C ASP A 12 -6.63 23.08 5.37
N TYR A 13 -5.80 22.70 4.40
CA TYR A 13 -5.84 23.35 3.09
C TYR A 13 -6.92 22.69 2.23
N GLU A 14 -8.14 23.27 2.24
CA GLU A 14 -9.08 23.04 1.14
C GLU A 14 -8.41 23.55 -0.14
N VAL A 15 -7.89 22.62 -0.94
CA VAL A 15 -7.33 22.93 -2.25
C VAL A 15 -8.49 23.42 -3.11
N ALA A 16 -8.61 24.74 -3.26
CA ALA A 16 -9.56 25.31 -4.19
C ALA A 16 -9.29 24.73 -5.59
N ASP A 17 -10.35 24.34 -6.32
CA ASP A 17 -10.29 23.60 -7.59
C ASP A 17 -9.38 24.29 -8.64
N ASP A 18 -9.16 25.60 -8.53
CA ASP A 18 -8.27 26.39 -9.38
C ASP A 18 -6.77 26.13 -9.15
N ASN A 19 -6.41 25.52 -8.01
CA ASN A 19 -5.05 25.09 -7.69
C ASN A 19 -4.78 23.63 -8.09
N VAL A 20 -5.79 22.91 -8.59
CA VAL A 20 -5.63 21.53 -9.07
C VAL A 20 -5.06 21.56 -10.49
N ILE A 21 -3.77 21.26 -10.61
CA ILE A 21 -3.11 21.08 -11.92
C ILE A 21 -3.63 19.78 -12.54
N ASN A 22 -4.58 19.90 -13.47
CA ASN A 22 -5.05 18.78 -14.27
C ASN A 22 -3.94 18.31 -15.21
N LEU A 23 -3.28 17.21 -14.86
CA LEU A 23 -2.25 16.59 -15.67
C LEU A 23 -2.91 15.88 -16.87
N PRO A 24 -2.52 16.20 -18.12
CA PRO A 24 -3.11 15.55 -19.27
C PRO A 24 -2.70 14.06 -19.27
N VAL A 25 -3.71 13.18 -19.31
CA VAL A 25 -3.54 11.70 -19.32
C VAL A 25 -2.66 11.20 -20.47
N SER A 26 -2.56 11.99 -21.56
CA SER A 26 -1.68 11.71 -22.70
C SER A 26 -0.19 11.88 -22.40
N ARG A 27 0.17 12.61 -21.34
CA ARG A 27 1.54 12.84 -20.89
C ARG A 27 1.85 12.10 -19.59
N PHE A 28 0.83 11.80 -18.79
CA PHE A 28 0.90 11.12 -17.49
C PHE A 28 -0.12 9.97 -17.46
N PRO A 29 0.18 8.83 -18.10
CA PRO A 29 -0.73 7.69 -18.09
C PRO A 29 -0.76 7.06 -16.69
N ASP A 30 -1.91 6.49 -16.33
CA ASP A 30 -2.04 5.71 -15.10
C ASP A 30 -1.14 4.46 -15.14
N PRO A 31 -0.44 4.13 -14.05
CA PRO A 31 0.38 2.93 -14.00
C PRO A 31 -0.49 1.67 -13.93
N ASP A 32 -0.04 0.59 -14.59
CA ASP A 32 -0.58 -0.75 -14.35
C ASP A 32 0.08 -1.33 -13.09
N CYS A 33 -0.66 -1.39 -11.99
CA CYS A 33 -0.20 -1.90 -10.71
C CYS A 33 -0.77 -3.30 -10.41
N LYS A 34 0.11 -4.20 -9.96
CA LYS A 34 -0.19 -5.60 -9.66
C LYS A 34 0.23 -5.94 -8.25
N TYR A 35 -0.61 -6.75 -7.61
CA TYR A 35 -0.37 -7.29 -6.29
C TYR A 35 -0.21 -8.81 -6.34
N HIS A 36 0.87 -9.31 -5.74
CA HIS A 36 1.22 -10.71 -5.69
C HIS A 36 1.66 -11.11 -4.30
N ILE A 37 1.38 -12.37 -3.93
CA ILE A 37 1.90 -12.99 -2.72
C ILE A 37 2.91 -14.06 -3.15
N ARG A 38 4.04 -14.15 -2.46
CA ARG A 38 5.11 -15.13 -2.68
C ARG A 38 5.41 -15.91 -1.42
N PHE A 39 5.96 -17.10 -1.57
CA PHE A 39 6.41 -17.92 -0.46
C PHE A 39 7.72 -17.41 0.13
N TYR A 40 7.82 -17.36 1.47
CA TYR A 40 9.02 -17.03 2.25
C TYR A 40 9.58 -15.61 2.10
N ASN A 41 9.93 -15.17 0.89
CA ASN A 41 10.63 -13.91 0.64
C ASN A 41 10.37 -13.36 -0.78
N ARG A 42 10.98 -12.19 -1.11
CA ARG A 42 10.85 -11.48 -2.39
C ARG A 42 11.13 -12.34 -3.63
N ASN A 43 12.10 -13.25 -3.55
CA ASN A 43 12.49 -14.12 -4.66
C ASN A 43 11.72 -15.44 -4.68
N GLY A 44 10.76 -15.60 -3.77
CA GLY A 44 9.91 -16.78 -3.66
C GLY A 44 9.06 -17.01 -4.91
N SER A 45 8.60 -18.26 -5.06
CA SER A 45 7.60 -18.60 -6.05
C SER A 45 6.26 -17.91 -5.72
N GLN A 46 5.54 -17.51 -6.77
CA GLN A 46 4.23 -16.90 -6.61
C GLN A 46 3.25 -17.91 -5.98
N LEU A 47 2.56 -17.44 -4.96
CA LEU A 47 1.59 -18.19 -4.21
C LEU A 47 0.27 -18.27 -4.98
N LYS A 48 -0.13 -19.49 -5.36
CA LYS A 48 -1.40 -19.76 -6.06
C LYS A 48 -2.30 -20.75 -5.30
N GLY A 49 -1.86 -21.17 -4.11
CA GLY A 49 -2.49 -22.23 -3.32
C GLY A 49 -2.92 -21.78 -1.94
N LYS A 50 -3.19 -22.75 -1.07
CA LYS A 50 -3.48 -22.51 0.35
C LYS A 50 -2.18 -22.37 1.13
N VAL A 51 -2.20 -21.50 2.14
CA VAL A 51 -1.13 -21.31 3.12
C VAL A 51 -1.54 -21.82 4.48
N ARG A 52 -0.55 -22.13 5.32
CA ARG A 52 -0.79 -22.45 6.74
C ARG A 52 -0.55 -21.22 7.60
N ILE A 53 -1.27 -21.14 8.72
CA ILE A 53 -1.02 -20.10 9.74
C ILE A 53 0.43 -20.25 10.24
N GLY A 54 1.12 -19.13 10.39
CA GLY A 54 2.52 -19.03 10.78
C GLY A 54 3.51 -19.20 9.63
N GLU A 55 3.04 -19.54 8.42
CA GLU A 55 3.92 -19.67 7.26
C GLU A 55 4.38 -18.27 6.78
N PRO A 56 5.69 -18.06 6.55
CA PRO A 56 6.18 -16.79 6.06
C PRO A 56 5.78 -16.58 4.60
N VAL A 57 5.25 -15.40 4.31
CA VAL A 57 4.84 -14.95 2.99
C VAL A 57 5.41 -13.56 2.72
N TYR A 58 5.51 -13.23 1.44
CA TYR A 58 5.97 -11.94 0.99
C TYR A 58 4.91 -11.30 0.10
N HIS A 59 4.39 -10.16 0.53
CA HIS A 59 3.48 -9.32 -0.22
C HIS A 59 4.31 -8.42 -1.14
N GLN A 60 3.97 -8.41 -2.42
CA GLN A 60 4.68 -7.65 -3.43
C GLN A 60 3.68 -6.79 -4.22
N TRP A 61 3.97 -5.49 -4.28
CA TRP A 61 3.29 -4.53 -5.14
C TRP A 61 4.26 -4.08 -6.22
N THR A 62 3.85 -4.18 -7.48
CA THR A 62 4.66 -3.76 -8.63
C THR A 62 3.82 -2.91 -9.56
N CYS A 63 4.32 -1.74 -9.93
CA CYS A 63 3.69 -0.88 -10.93
C CYS A 63 4.57 -0.75 -12.18
N SER A 64 3.96 -0.47 -13.33
CA SER A 64 4.68 -0.22 -14.57
C SER A 64 3.96 0.79 -15.44
N PHE A 65 4.73 1.65 -16.12
CA PHE A 65 4.20 2.59 -17.12
C PHE A 65 4.55 2.09 -18.52
N GLU A 66 3.59 2.16 -19.46
CA GLU A 66 3.82 1.68 -20.83
C GLU A 66 4.86 2.50 -21.61
N GLN A 67 5.06 3.79 -21.27
CA GLN A 67 5.79 4.77 -22.09
C GLN A 67 7.12 5.24 -21.51
N HIS A 68 7.87 4.37 -20.82
CA HIS A 68 9.25 4.63 -20.37
C HIS A 68 9.41 5.88 -19.46
N GLN A 69 8.40 6.15 -18.63
CA GLN A 69 8.44 7.23 -17.62
C GLN A 69 8.72 6.67 -16.21
N ASN A 70 9.32 5.49 -16.09
CA ASN A 70 9.51 4.83 -14.79
C ASN A 70 10.41 5.64 -13.84
N ASP A 71 11.32 6.45 -14.38
CA ASP A 71 12.31 7.21 -13.59
C ASP A 71 11.74 8.47 -12.93
N HIS A 72 10.45 8.76 -13.10
CA HIS A 72 9.81 9.97 -12.57
C HIS A 72 8.76 9.69 -11.49
N PHE A 73 8.46 8.42 -11.22
CA PHE A 73 7.40 8.04 -10.29
C PHE A 73 7.91 7.04 -9.27
N CYS A 74 7.47 7.22 -8.03
CA CYS A 74 7.64 6.25 -6.96
C CYS A 74 6.27 5.72 -6.53
N ILE A 75 6.21 4.46 -6.11
CA ILE A 75 5.03 3.83 -5.53
C ILE A 75 4.96 4.13 -4.03
N LEU A 76 3.76 4.41 -3.54
CA LEU A 76 3.44 4.45 -2.12
C LEU A 76 2.24 3.53 -1.88
N VAL A 77 2.39 2.53 -1.02
CA VAL A 77 1.30 1.65 -0.60
C VAL A 77 0.67 2.24 0.65
N ASN A 78 -0.56 2.73 0.55
CA ASN A 78 -1.31 3.29 1.67
C ASN A 78 -2.71 2.68 1.76
N ASN A 79 -3.39 2.90 2.88
CA ASN A 79 -4.80 2.55 3.09
C ASN A 79 -5.15 1.08 2.78
N CYS A 80 -4.27 0.15 3.14
CA CYS A 80 -4.57 -1.27 2.97
C CYS A 80 -5.52 -1.73 4.07
N THR A 81 -6.57 -2.44 3.66
CA THR A 81 -7.57 -3.01 4.56
C THR A 81 -7.69 -4.51 4.37
N ILE A 82 -7.89 -5.25 5.45
CA ILE A 82 -8.27 -6.66 5.41
C ILE A 82 -9.78 -6.75 5.66
N ALA A 83 -10.49 -7.45 4.78
CA ALA A 83 -11.89 -7.80 4.95
C ALA A 83 -12.09 -9.31 4.76
N ASN A 84 -12.96 -9.90 5.57
CA ASN A 84 -13.43 -11.25 5.30
C ASN A 84 -14.59 -11.17 4.29
N PRO A 85 -14.44 -11.74 3.08
CA PRO A 85 -15.46 -11.62 2.03
C PRO A 85 -16.76 -12.36 2.35
N ARG A 86 -16.80 -13.14 3.44
CA ARG A 86 -17.98 -13.93 3.87
C ARG A 86 -18.75 -13.34 5.05
N SER A 87 -18.25 -12.27 5.68
CA SER A 87 -18.92 -11.64 6.81
C SER A 87 -19.19 -10.18 6.52
N ASP A 88 -20.31 -9.68 7.05
CA ASP A 88 -20.67 -8.25 7.04
C ASP A 88 -19.80 -7.42 8.02
N SER A 89 -18.63 -7.94 8.39
CA SER A 89 -17.68 -7.28 9.28
C SER A 89 -17.05 -6.09 8.58
N SER A 90 -16.93 -4.97 9.28
CA SER A 90 -16.20 -3.81 8.78
C SER A 90 -14.76 -4.18 8.40
N PRO A 91 -14.25 -3.68 7.27
CA PRO A 91 -12.85 -3.87 6.88
C PRO A 91 -11.94 -3.23 7.92
N ILE A 92 -10.84 -3.90 8.24
CA ILE A 92 -9.88 -3.43 9.24
C ILE A 92 -8.69 -2.81 8.52
N PRO A 93 -8.37 -1.55 8.79
CA PRO A 93 -7.16 -0.94 8.26
C PRO A 93 -5.94 -1.62 8.89
N ILE A 94 -4.97 -1.96 8.05
CA ILE A 94 -3.69 -2.54 8.45
C ILE A 94 -2.51 -1.65 8.09
N ILE A 95 -2.67 -0.79 7.08
CA ILE A 95 -1.72 0.24 6.67
C ILE A 95 -2.49 1.55 6.59
N ASP A 96 -1.96 2.60 7.21
CA ASP A 96 -2.57 3.93 7.22
C ASP A 96 -2.35 4.71 5.91
N GLU A 97 -2.82 5.95 5.88
CA GLU A 97 -2.72 6.86 4.74
C GLU A 97 -1.29 7.28 4.41
N PHE A 98 -0.38 7.18 5.38
CA PHE A 98 1.05 7.49 5.25
C PHE A 98 1.88 6.27 4.85
N GLY A 99 1.27 5.10 4.69
CA GLY A 99 1.95 3.86 4.34
C GLY A 99 2.61 3.15 5.52
N CYS A 100 2.26 3.51 6.75
CA CYS A 100 2.76 2.86 7.95
C CYS A 100 1.84 1.72 8.39
N SER A 101 2.43 0.60 8.84
CA SER A 101 1.65 -0.48 9.43
C SER A 101 1.09 -0.05 10.78
N LEU A 102 -0.20 -0.32 10.99
CA LEU A 102 -0.88 -0.11 12.28
C LEU A 102 -0.55 -1.21 13.30
N PHE A 103 0.01 -2.33 12.86
CA PHE A 103 0.33 -3.49 13.70
C PHE A 103 1.79 -3.95 13.48
N PRO A 104 2.80 -3.11 13.74
CA PRO A 104 4.20 -3.34 13.36
C PRO A 104 4.80 -4.62 13.97
N LEU A 105 4.24 -5.14 15.07
CA LEU A 105 4.70 -6.37 15.71
C LEU A 105 4.42 -7.64 14.89
N ILE A 106 3.28 -7.68 14.18
CA ILE A 106 2.84 -8.85 13.42
C ILE A 106 2.86 -8.61 11.91
N LEU A 107 2.79 -7.35 11.50
CA LEU A 107 2.81 -6.90 10.11
C LEU A 107 3.82 -5.74 10.05
N PRO A 108 5.06 -5.96 9.60
CA PRO A 108 6.05 -4.88 9.55
C PRO A 108 5.67 -3.78 8.55
N HIS A 109 6.46 -2.71 8.50
CA HIS A 109 6.29 -1.65 7.50
C HIS A 109 6.64 -2.15 6.09
N VAL A 110 6.03 -1.54 5.07
CA VAL A 110 6.37 -1.82 3.67
C VAL A 110 7.78 -1.30 3.38
N GLU A 111 8.60 -2.15 2.79
CA GLU A 111 9.94 -1.83 2.30
C GLU A 111 9.86 -1.51 0.80
N TYR A 112 10.48 -0.41 0.39
CA TYR A 112 10.54 0.00 -1.02
C TYR A 112 11.92 -0.35 -1.57
N ASN A 113 12.02 -1.42 -2.35
CA ASN A 113 13.29 -1.90 -2.92
C ASN A 113 13.58 -1.34 -4.32
N GLY A 114 12.70 -0.48 -4.84
CA GLY A 114 12.85 0.24 -6.10
C GLY A 114 11.70 1.23 -6.26
N ASP A 115 11.80 2.13 -7.24
CA ASP A 115 10.84 3.23 -7.37
C ASP A 115 9.41 2.72 -7.58
N LEU A 116 9.21 1.65 -8.37
CA LEU A 116 7.88 1.10 -8.66
C LEU A 116 7.63 -0.25 -8.00
N GLU A 117 8.35 -0.58 -6.93
CA GLU A 117 8.22 -1.83 -6.21
C GLU A 117 8.19 -1.66 -4.69
N GLY A 118 7.10 -2.14 -4.08
CA GLY A 118 6.92 -2.26 -2.63
C GLY A 118 6.87 -3.71 -2.19
N GLY A 119 7.37 -3.98 -0.99
CA GLY A 119 7.56 -5.31 -0.44
C GLY A 119 7.24 -5.39 1.04
N LEU A 120 6.62 -6.48 1.48
CA LEU A 120 6.33 -6.70 2.89
C LEU A 120 6.41 -8.18 3.24
N GLN A 121 7.37 -8.57 4.07
CA GLN A 121 7.48 -9.93 4.57
C GLN A 121 6.71 -10.07 5.88
N THR A 122 5.79 -11.02 5.96
CA THR A 122 4.99 -11.28 7.16
C THR A 122 4.72 -12.77 7.31
N ASN A 123 4.33 -13.20 8.51
CA ASN A 123 3.78 -14.54 8.70
C ASN A 123 2.26 -14.50 8.49
N VAL A 124 1.69 -15.56 7.93
CA VAL A 124 0.24 -15.68 7.80
C VAL A 124 -0.38 -15.78 9.19
N PHE A 125 -1.29 -14.86 9.51
CA PHE A 125 -2.02 -14.86 10.76
C PHE A 125 -3.53 -14.94 10.50
N LEU A 126 -4.28 -15.24 11.56
CA LEU A 126 -5.73 -15.24 11.54
C LEU A 126 -6.16 -14.14 12.51
N LEU A 127 -6.97 -13.21 12.01
CA LEU A 127 -7.58 -12.20 12.86
C LEU A 127 -8.90 -12.77 13.35
N ASP A 128 -8.97 -13.08 14.64
CA ASP A 128 -10.21 -13.38 15.31
C ASP A 128 -10.75 -12.07 15.87
N ILE A 129 -11.63 -11.41 15.10
CA ILE A 129 -12.26 -10.16 15.54
C ILE A 129 -13.63 -10.52 16.08
N ASP A 130 -13.66 -10.88 17.36
CA ASP A 130 -14.87 -10.81 18.14
C ASP A 130 -15.28 -9.34 18.20
N GLN A 131 -16.33 -9.00 17.46
CA GLN A 131 -17.20 -7.81 17.56
C GLN A 131 -16.55 -6.57 18.21
N VAL A 132 -16.30 -5.54 17.39
CA VAL A 132 -15.99 -4.15 17.74
C VAL A 132 -16.31 -3.86 19.21
N GLN A 133 -15.31 -3.97 20.08
CA GLN A 133 -15.47 -3.55 21.46
C GLN A 133 -15.62 -2.03 21.39
N PRO A 134 -16.76 -1.45 21.81
CA PRO A 134 -16.90 -0.01 21.83
C PRO A 134 -15.88 0.50 22.85
N PHE A 135 -14.88 1.23 22.38
CA PHE A 135 -13.97 1.94 23.25
C PHE A 135 -14.81 2.87 24.14
N ILE A 136 -14.79 2.61 25.45
CA ILE A 136 -15.41 3.42 26.50
C ILE A 136 -14.58 4.69 26.68
#